data_AF-F3FZW9-F1
#
_entry.id   AF-F3FZW9-F1
#
_cell.length_a   1.000
_cell.length_b   1.000
_cell.length_c   1.000
_cell.angle_alpha   90.00
_cell.angle_beta   90.00
_cell.angle_gamma   90.00
#
_symmetry.space_group_name_H-M   'P 1'
#
loop_
_entity.id
_entity.type
_entity.pdbx_description
1 polymer ?
#
loop_
_entity_poly.entity_id
_entity_poly.type
_entity_poly.pdbx_seq_one_letter_code
_entity_poly.pdbx_strand_id
1 'polypeptide(L)' 'DKRLVAYVTARQPETVLDIESLRSHLQGTLPEYMVPAAYV' A
#
# COMPACT_ATOMS: atom_id res chain seq x y z
N ASP A 1 -0.95 9.86 18.08
CA ASP A 1 -1.76 9.59 16.89
C ASP A 1 -1.30 8.28 16.28
N LYS A 2 -2.20 7.36 15.91
CA LYS A 2 -1.84 6.04 15.34
C LYS A 2 -2.25 5.99 13.88
N ARG A 3 -1.35 5.55 13.01
CA ARG A 3 -1.59 5.43 11.55
C ARG A 3 -1.20 4.03 11.07
N LEU A 4 -1.84 3.58 10.01
CA LEU A 4 -1.54 2.30 9.38
C LEU A 4 -0.28 2.43 8.50
N VAL A 5 0.58 1.42 8.56
CA VAL A 5 1.79 1.29 7.73
C VAL A 5 1.76 -0.08 7.06
N ALA A 6 1.94 -0.11 5.75
CA ALA A 6 2.03 -1.34 4.98
C ALA A 6 3.49 -1.70 4.72
N TYR A 7 3.86 -2.94 5.02
CA TYR A 7 5.14 -3.53 4.63
C TYR A 7 4.91 -4.44 3.44
N VAL A 8 5.58 -4.14 2.33
CA VAL A 8 5.38 -4.82 1.06
C VAL A 8 6.72 -5.31 0.50
N THR A 9 6.68 -6.48 -0.13
CA THR A 9 7.82 -7.02 -0.86
C THR A 9 7.32 -7.54 -2.20
N ALA A 10 8.10 -7.31 -3.24
CA ALA A 10 7.87 -7.96 -4.52
C ALA A 10 8.11 -9.48 -4.34
N ARG A 11 7.30 -10.30 -5.00
CA ARG A 11 7.56 -11.76 -5.04
C ARG A 11 8.72 -12.11 -5.96
N GLN A 12 8.93 -11.32 -7.00
CA GLN A 12 10.05 -11.47 -7.93
C GLN A 12 11.01 -10.29 -7.76
N PRO A 13 12.33 -10.52 -7.70
CA PRO A 13 13.32 -9.47 -7.49
C PRO A 13 13.26 -8.33 -8.52
N GLU A 14 12.88 -8.63 -9.75
CA GLU A 14 12.80 -7.69 -10.86
C GLU A 14 11.49 -6.90 -10.93
N THR A 15 10.48 -7.24 -10.12
CA THR A 15 9.23 -6.45 -10.14
C THR A 15 9.38 -5.18 -9.31
N VAL A 16 9.19 -4.06 -10.00
CA VAL A 16 9.12 -2.74 -9.38
C VAL A 16 7.75 -2.58 -8.75
N LEU A 17 7.72 -2.32 -7.45
CA LEU A 17 6.50 -1.98 -6.73
C LEU A 17 6.11 -0.52 -7.03
N ASP A 18 4.96 -0.34 -7.69
CA ASP A 18 4.34 0.97 -7.83
C ASP A 18 3.38 1.22 -6.66
N ILE A 19 3.81 2.07 -5.74
CA ILE A 19 3.07 2.41 -4.53
C ILE A 19 1.79 3.20 -4.84
N GLU A 20 1.77 4.04 -5.87
CA GLU A 20 0.58 4.83 -6.23
C GLU A 20 -0.52 3.91 -6.79
N SER A 21 -0.15 2.98 -7.67
CA SER A 21 -1.08 1.96 -8.16
C SER A 21 -1.62 1.07 -7.03
N LEU A 22 -0.75 0.66 -6.09
CA LEU A 22 -1.16 -0.13 -4.92
C LEU A 22 -2.14 0.66 -4.03
N ARG A 23 -1.83 1.93 -3.75
CA ARG A 23 -2.68 2.81 -2.95
C ARG A 23 -4.05 3.00 -3.60
N SER A 24 -4.08 3.28 -4.90
CA SER A 24 -5.33 3.46 -5.65
C SER A 24 -6.21 2.21 -5.60
N HIS A 25 -5.60 1.03 -5.73
CA HIS A 25 -6.30 -0.24 -5.58
C HIS A 25 -6.91 -0.42 -4.18
N LEU A 26 -6.15 -0.10 -3.13
CA LEU A 26 -6.63 -0.18 -1.75
C LEU A 26 -7.76 0.83 -1.48
N GLN A 27 -7.70 2.03 -2.04
CA GLN A 27 -8.77 3.03 -1.91
C GLN A 27 -10.08 2.60 -2.58
N GLY A 28 -10.01 1.85 -3.68
CA GLY A 28 -11.20 1.30 -4.35
C GLY A 28 -11.82 0.09 -3.66
N THR A 29 -11.11 -0.53 -2.71
CA THR A 29 -11.53 -1.80 -2.08
C THR A 29 -11.75 -1.68 -0.57
N LEU A 30 -11.14 -0.68 0.08
CA LEU A 30 -11.19 -0.46 1.51
C LEU A 30 -11.77 0.92 1.86
N PRO A 31 -12.42 1.07 3.02
CA PRO A 31 -12.75 2.37 3.58
C PRO A 31 -11.51 3.23 3.79
N GLU A 32 -11.67 4.55 3.72
CA GLU A 32 -10.56 5.52 3.78
C GLU A 32 -9.66 5.37 5.02
N TYR A 33 -10.24 5.08 6.19
CA TYR A 33 -9.50 4.89 7.43
C TYR A 33 -8.66 3.60 7.49
N MET A 34 -8.85 2.67 6.55
CA MET A 34 -8.08 1.43 6.44
C MET A 34 -6.95 1.53 5.42
N VAL A 35 -6.82 2.67 4.72
CA VAL A 35 -5.75 2.89 3.75
C VAL A 35 -4.47 3.30 4.49
N PRO A 36 -3.33 2.60 4.27
CA PRO A 36 -2.07 2.93 4.90
C PRO A 36 -1.60 4.34 4.58
N ALA A 37 -1.08 5.03 5.60
CA ALA A 37 -0.49 6.36 5.45
C ALA A 37 0.97 6.30 4.96
N ALA A 38 1.63 5.14 5.07
CA ALA A 38 2.98 4.91 4.62
C ALA A 38 3.14 3.47 4.09
N TYR A 39 4.09 3.30 3.17
CA TYR A 39 4.44 2.04 2.53
C TYR A 39 5.95 1.85 2.65
N VAL A 40 6.39 0.66 3.08
CA VAL A 40 7.78 0.28 3.33
C VAL A 40 8.12 -0.98 2.56
#